data_AF-A0A803QK17-F1
#
_entry.id   AF-A0A803QK17-F1
#
_cell.length_a   1.000
_cell.length_b   1.000
_cell.length_c   1.000
_cell.angle_alpha   90.00
_cell.angle_beta   90.00
_cell.angle_gamma   90.00
#
_symmetry.space_group_name_H-M   'P 1'
#
loop_
_entity.id
_entity.type
_entity.pdbx_description
1 polymer ?
#
loop_
_entity_poly.entity_id
_entity_poly.type
_entity_poly.pdbx_seq_one_letter_code
_entity_poly.pdbx_strand_id
1 'polypeptide(L)'
;MQLVETDKLRNGNREALTALRKRARTTKTSVPSPFESVMKEIGVSGSRPLVKEVCTTCGSHDSTERTWMMFPGTDVFARIPFHAAHSIIETGIF
;
A
#
# COMPACT_ATOMS: atom_id res chain seq x y z
N MET A 1 16.19 38.17 21.17
CA MET A 1 16.21 38.05 19.69
C MET A 1 16.55 36.63 19.21
N GLN A 2 17.41 35.88 19.91
CA GLN A 2 17.85 34.53 19.50
C GLN A 2 16.74 33.47 19.41
N LEU A 3 15.76 33.49 20.33
CA LEU A 3 14.62 32.54 20.32
C LEU A 3 13.75 32.65 19.06
N VAL A 4 13.59 33.87 18.52
CA VAL A 4 12.78 34.13 17.32
C VAL A 4 13.47 33.56 16.08
N GLU A 5 14.78 33.70 15.99
CA GLU A 5 15.56 33.14 14.87
C GLU A 5 15.60 31.61 14.91
N THR A 6 15.71 31.02 16.10
CA THR A 6 15.60 29.57 16.26
C THR A 6 14.24 29.05 15.83
N ASP A 7 13.16 29.76 16.16
CA ASP A 7 11.80 29.34 15.78
C ASP A 7 11.58 29.44 14.26
N LYS A 8 12.11 30.49 13.61
CA LYS A 8 12.10 30.62 12.15
C LYS A 8 12.85 29.47 11.47
N LEU A 9 14.05 29.14 11.94
CA LEU A 9 14.83 28.02 11.40
C LEU A 9 14.11 26.68 11.56
N ARG A 10 13.51 26.44 12.73
CA ARG A 10 12.73 25.23 13.01
C ARG A 10 11.52 25.11 12.08
N ASN A 11 10.80 26.21 11.87
CA ASN A 11 9.66 26.25 10.96
C ASN A 11 10.10 26.00 9.50
N GLY A 12 11.18 26.64 9.05
CA GLY A 12 11.74 26.41 7.72
C GLY A 12 12.13 24.95 7.47
N ASN A 13 12.76 24.30 8.45
CA ASN A 13 13.12 22.88 8.36
C ASN A 13 11.89 21.97 8.28
N ARG A 14 10.81 22.29 9.02
CA ARG A 14 9.54 21.55 8.95
C ARG A 14 8.90 21.66 7.57
N GLU A 15 8.90 22.85 6.98
CA GLU A 15 8.37 23.09 5.63
C GLU A 15 9.20 22.39 4.56
N ALA A 16 10.53 22.46 4.63
CA ALA A 16 11.44 21.78 3.72
C ALA A 16 11.26 20.25 3.77
N LEU A 17 11.19 19.67 4.98
CA LEU A 17 10.94 18.24 5.15
C LEU A 17 9.57 17.81 4.61
N THR A 18 8.55 18.67 4.76
CA THR A 18 7.22 18.44 4.19
C THR A 18 7.25 18.48 2.67
N ALA A 19 7.98 19.44 2.07
CA ALA A 19 8.15 19.54 0.63
C ALA A 19 8.93 18.34 0.06
N LEU A 20 9.99 17.90 0.73
CA LEU A 20 10.75 16.70 0.36
C LEU A 20 9.89 15.45 0.41
N ARG A 21 9.07 15.27 1.46
CA ARG A 21 8.12 14.13 1.55
C ARG A 21 7.05 14.17 0.48
N LYS A 22 6.53 15.36 0.14
CA LYS A 22 5.59 15.53 -0.99
C LYS A 22 6.26 15.16 -2.32
N ARG A 23 7.48 15.63 -2.57
CA ARG A 23 8.26 15.29 -3.78
C ARG A 23 8.60 13.80 -3.85
N ALA A 24 8.99 13.18 -2.74
CA ALA A 24 9.28 11.75 -2.68
C ALA A 24 8.04 10.88 -2.93
N ARG A 25 6.85 11.31 -2.50
CA ARG A 25 5.58 10.66 -2.89
C ARG A 25 5.27 10.79 -4.39
N THR A 26 5.85 11.76 -5.09
CA THR A 26 5.62 11.99 -6.52
C THR A 26 6.68 11.38 -7.44
N THR A 27 7.73 10.75 -6.93
CA THR A 27 8.65 10.00 -7.78
C THR A 27 7.98 8.69 -8.16
N LYS A 28 7.47 8.62 -9.40
CA LYS A 28 7.33 7.34 -10.11
C LYS A 28 8.70 6.68 -10.08
N THR A 29 8.88 5.68 -9.23
CA THR A 29 10.07 4.85 -9.22
C THR A 29 10.18 4.17 -10.59
N SER A 30 11.36 4.24 -11.22
CA SER A 30 11.67 3.46 -12.43
C SER A 30 11.85 1.97 -12.13
N VAL A 31 12.00 1.62 -10.85
CA VAL A 31 11.93 0.24 -10.38
C VAL A 31 10.45 -0.12 -10.24
N PRO A 32 9.94 -1.08 -11.03
CA PRO A 32 8.60 -1.60 -10.86
C PRO A 32 8.45 -2.05 -9.41
N SER A 33 7.44 -1.53 -8.72
CA SER A 33 7.17 -2.01 -7.37
C SER A 33 6.68 -3.46 -7.49
N PRO A 34 7.16 -4.40 -6.66
CA PRO A 34 6.55 -5.73 -6.57
C PRO A 34 5.03 -5.64 -6.33
N PHE A 35 4.59 -4.55 -5.69
CA PHE A 35 3.19 -4.18 -5.48
C PHE A 35 2.38 -3.98 -6.77
N GLU A 36 3.01 -3.49 -7.84
CA GLU A 36 2.34 -3.28 -9.13
C GLU A 36 2.01 -4.60 -9.81
N SER A 37 2.91 -5.59 -9.75
CA SER A 37 2.65 -6.95 -10.25
C SER A 37 1.55 -7.65 -9.44
N VAL A 38 1.61 -7.58 -8.11
CA VAL A 38 0.61 -8.18 -7.22
C VAL A 38 -0.77 -7.53 -7.40
N MET A 39 -0.83 -6.19 -7.47
CA MET A 39 -2.09 -5.47 -7.72
C MET A 39 -2.66 -5.74 -9.11
N LYS A 40 -1.81 -5.97 -10.12
CA LYS A 40 -2.25 -6.32 -11.48
C LYS A 40 -2.89 -7.71 -11.51
N GLU A 41 -2.33 -8.68 -10.80
CA GLU A 41 -2.90 -10.03 -10.69
C GLU A 41 -4.25 -10.02 -9.95
N ILE A 42 -4.34 -9.25 -8.86
CA ILE A 42 -5.59 -9.05 -8.11
C ILE A 42 -6.64 -8.28 -8.93
N GLY A 43 -6.21 -7.34 -9.79
CA GLY A 43 -7.08 -6.52 -10.64
C GLY A 43 -7.61 -7.23 -11.90
N VAL A 44 -7.04 -8.38 -12.27
CA VAL A 44 -7.47 -9.20 -13.43
C VAL A 44 -8.74 -10.00 -13.13
N SER A 45 -9.31 -9.91 -11.92
CA SER A 45 -10.68 -10.40 -11.65
C SER A 45 -11.79 -9.52 -12.28
N GLY A 46 -11.44 -8.63 -13.22
CA GLY A 46 -12.35 -7.76 -13.97
C GLY A 46 -12.80 -8.29 -15.33
N SER A 47 -12.21 -9.38 -15.86
CA SER A 47 -12.70 -10.04 -17.06
C SER A 47 -13.93 -10.87 -16.69
N ARG A 48 -15.12 -10.24 -16.71
CA ARG A 48 -16.43 -10.85 -16.44
C ARG A 48 -16.50 -12.34 -16.86
N PRO A 49 -16.32 -13.29 -15.93
CA PRO A 49 -16.87 -14.61 -16.13
C PRO A 49 -18.35 -14.51 -15.74
N LEU A 50 -19.25 -15.12 -16.51
CA LEU A 50 -20.69 -15.10 -16.21
C LEU A 50 -21.02 -15.70 -14.82
N VAL A 51 -20.06 -16.41 -14.23
CA VAL A 51 -20.04 -16.88 -12.85
C VAL A 51 -18.71 -16.44 -12.23
N LYS A 52 -18.74 -15.56 -11.22
CA LYS A 52 -17.54 -15.30 -10.42
C LYS A 52 -17.22 -16.58 -9.64
N GLU A 53 -16.09 -17.22 -9.95
CA GLU A 53 -15.58 -18.28 -9.10
C GLU A 53 -15.31 -17.68 -7.72
N VAL A 54 -16.05 -18.17 -6.72
CA VAL A 54 -15.89 -17.74 -5.35
C VAL A 54 -14.67 -18.49 -4.80
N CYS A 55 -13.63 -17.74 -4.41
CA CYS A 55 -12.47 -18.31 -3.75
C CYS A 55 -12.91 -19.10 -2.50
N THR A 56 -12.46 -20.36 -2.38
CA THR A 56 -12.85 -21.28 -1.30
C THR A 56 -12.49 -20.74 0.08
N THR A 57 -11.37 -20.04 0.20
CA THR A 57 -10.93 -19.40 1.45
C THR A 57 -11.72 -18.12 1.74
N CYS A 58 -12.13 -17.37 0.70
CA CYS A 58 -12.95 -16.16 0.90
C CYS A 58 -14.42 -16.47 1.25
N GLY A 59 -14.99 -17.53 0.69
CA GLY A 59 -16.42 -17.79 0.82
C GLY A 59 -17.27 -16.56 0.47
N SER A 60 -18.19 -16.19 1.36
CA SER A 60 -19.07 -15.03 1.19
C SER A 60 -18.51 -13.71 1.74
N HIS A 61 -17.20 -13.61 1.97
CA HIS A 61 -16.59 -12.37 2.47
C HIS A 61 -16.85 -11.20 1.53
N ASP A 62 -17.19 -10.04 2.08
CA ASP A 62 -17.39 -8.84 1.27
C ASP A 62 -16.05 -8.42 0.62
N SER A 63 -16.03 -8.38 -0.71
CA SER A 63 -14.86 -7.93 -1.47
C SER A 63 -14.46 -6.46 -1.20
N THR A 64 -15.35 -5.65 -0.62
CA THR A 64 -15.07 -4.26 -0.26
C THR A 64 -14.44 -4.09 1.12
N GLU A 65 -14.63 -5.08 2.00
CA GLU A 65 -14.03 -5.07 3.32
C GLU A 65 -12.50 -5.16 3.23
N ARG A 66 -11.84 -4.27 3.99
CA ARG A 66 -10.39 -4.12 4.00
C ARG A 66 -9.82 -4.73 5.28
N THR A 67 -8.81 -5.57 5.12
CA THR A 67 -8.06 -6.17 6.22
C THR A 67 -6.71 -5.49 6.34
N TRP A 68 -6.25 -5.30 7.58
CA TRP A 68 -4.87 -4.87 7.84
C TRP A 68 -3.95 -6.08 7.80
N MET A 69 -2.90 -5.99 6.99
CA MET A 69 -1.85 -7.00 6.92
C MET A 69 -0.49 -6.35 7.12
N MET A 70 0.36 -6.99 7.93
CA MET A 70 1.80 -6.77 7.92
C MET A 70 2.41 -7.70 6.86
N PHE A 71 3.17 -7.14 5.93
CA PHE A 71 3.84 -7.97 4.92
C PHE A 71 5.00 -8.74 5.56
N PRO A 72 5.05 -10.07 5.40
CA PRO A 72 6.15 -10.87 5.95
C PRO A 72 7.51 -10.35 5.48
N GLY A 73 8.48 -10.29 6.39
CA GLY A 73 9.83 -9.77 6.09
C GLY A 73 9.94 -8.24 6.03
N THR A 74 8.87 -7.50 6.35
CA THR A 74 8.86 -6.02 6.37
C THR A 74 8.24 -5.47 7.65
N ASP A 75 8.43 -4.17 7.91
CA ASP A 75 7.73 -3.39 8.93
C ASP A 75 6.51 -2.62 8.36
N VAL A 76 6.05 -3.00 7.17
CA VAL A 76 5.00 -2.29 6.43
C VAL A 76 3.64 -2.91 6.69
N PHE A 77 2.70 -2.06 7.12
CA PHE A 77 1.28 -2.38 7.21
C PHE A 77 0.50 -1.77 6.06
N ALA A 78 -0.40 -2.53 5.46
CA ALA A 78 -1.32 -2.03 4.44
C ALA A 78 -2.76 -2.49 4.67
N ARG A 79 -3.70 -1.67 4.16
CA ARG A 79 -5.11 -2.03 4.05
C ARG A 79 -5.40 -2.63 2.68
N ILE A 80 -5.46 -3.95 2.64
CA ILE A 80 -5.69 -4.72 1.41
C ILE A 80 -7.02 -5.49 1.50
N PRO A 81 -7.63 -5.91 0.37
CA PRO A 81 -8.77 -6.81 0.40
C PRO A 81 -8.41 -8.13 1.09
N PHE A 82 -9.37 -8.76 1.77
CA PHE A 82 -9.15 -10.06 2.42
C PHE A 82 -8.60 -11.11 1.45
N HIS A 83 -9.11 -11.14 0.21
CA HIS A 83 -8.62 -12.06 -0.83
C HIS A 83 -7.11 -11.90 -1.08
N ALA A 84 -6.61 -10.66 -1.15
CA ALA A 84 -5.18 -10.41 -1.31
C ALA A 84 -4.38 -10.88 -0.09
N ALA A 85 -4.92 -10.66 1.12
CA ALA A 85 -4.24 -11.03 2.35
C ALA A 85 -4.03 -12.55 2.45
N HIS A 86 -5.08 -13.36 2.32
CA HIS A 86 -4.90 -14.80 2.46
C HIS A 86 -4.11 -15.39 1.27
N SER A 87 -4.27 -14.87 0.05
CA SER A 87 -3.46 -15.32 -1.11
C SER A 87 -1.96 -15.10 -0.88
N ILE A 88 -1.55 -13.96 -0.30
CA ILE A 88 -0.13 -13.69 0.04
C ILE A 88 0.40 -14.70 1.07
N ILE A 89 -0.42 -15.04 2.08
CA ILE A 89 -0.04 -15.99 3.12
C ILE A 89 0.05 -17.42 2.56
N GLU A 90 -0.91 -17.83 1.74
CA GLU A 90 -1.00 -19.19 1.19
C GLU A 90 0.06 -19.45 0.11
N THR A 91 0.32 -18.48 -0.77
CA THR A 91 1.29 -18.63 -1.86
C THR A 91 2.74 -18.38 -1.44
N GLY A 92 2.97 -17.70 -0.31
CA GLY A 92 4.31 -17.41 0.19
C GLY A 92 5.13 -16.54 -0.77
N ILE A 93 4.48 -15.66 -1.55
CA ILE A 93 5.19 -14.71 -2.42
C ILE A 93 5.84 -13.65 -1.51
N PHE A 94 7.15 -13.77 -1.33
CA PHE A 94 8.03 -12.82 -0.61
C PHE A 94 8.95 -12.09 -1.59
#